data_AF-A0A6G3SC09-F1
#
_entry.id   AF-A0A6G3SC09-F1
#
_cell.length_a   1.000
_cell.length_b   1.000
_cell.length_c   1.000
_cell.angle_alpha   90.00
_cell.angle_beta   90.00
_cell.angle_gamma   90.00
#
_symmetry.space_group_name_H-M   'P 1'
#
loop_
_entity.id
_entity.type
_entity.pdbx_description
1 polymer ?
#
loop_
_entity_poly.entity_id
_entity_poly.type
_entity_poly.pdbx_seq_one_letter_code
_entity_poly.pdbx_strand_id
1 'polypeptide(L)' 'GDDRIVELAAEFRGRPVLVVTADRELRERVRALGARVTGPRTVYDGPSGR' A
#
# COMPACT_ATOMS: atom_id res chain seq x y z
N GLY A 1 12.96 1.03 0.66
CA GLY A 1 12.05 -0.13 0.59
C GLY A 1 10.79 0.17 1.34
N ASP A 2 10.18 -0.82 1.97
CA ASP A 2 8.89 -0.71 2.67
C ASP A 2 8.87 0.35 3.78
N ASP A 3 9.98 0.54 4.49
CA ASP A 3 10.07 1.59 5.52
C ASP A 3 9.85 3.00 4.96
N ARG A 4 10.32 3.28 3.73
CA ARG A 4 10.07 4.57 3.08
C ARG A 4 8.59 4.76 2.73
N ILE A 5 7.88 3.67 2.41
CA ILE A 5 6.43 3.71 2.16
C ILE A 5 5.69 4.04 3.46
N VAL A 6 6.11 3.45 4.58
CA VAL A 6 5.55 3.73 5.92
C VAL A 6 5.76 5.20 6.30
N GLU A 7 6.97 5.74 6.11
CA GLU A 7 7.26 7.17 6.36
C GLU A 7 6.35 8.09 5.57
N LEU A 8 6.21 7.86 4.26
CA LEU A 8 5.34 8.68 3.40
C LEU A 8 3.86 8.58 3.82
N ALA A 9 3.39 7.39 4.15
CA ALA A 9 2.02 7.21 4.66
C ALA A 9 1.79 7.94 6.00
N ALA A 10 2.83 8.07 6.82
CA ALA A 10 2.76 8.83 8.07
C ALA A 10 2.76 10.35 7.81
N GLU A 11 3.58 10.83 6.87
CA GLU A 11 3.66 12.24 6.49
C GLU A 11 2.32 12.78 5.96
N PHE A 12 1.59 11.96 5.20
CA PHE A 12 0.30 12.35 4.60
C PHE A 12 -0.93 11.93 5.43
N ARG A 13 -0.77 11.62 6.73
CA ARG A 13 -1.93 11.34 7.60
C ARG A 13 -2.91 12.52 7.58
N GLY A 14 -4.20 12.21 7.48
CA GLY A 14 -5.28 13.20 7.34
C GLY A 14 -5.65 13.51 5.88
N ARG A 15 -4.92 12.96 4.91
CA ARG A 15 -5.32 12.96 3.48
C ARG A 15 -5.58 11.52 3.01
N PRO A 16 -6.35 11.33 1.93
CA PRO A 16 -6.52 10.01 1.33
C PRO A 16 -5.18 9.47 0.80
N VAL A 17 -4.73 8.34 1.35
CA VAL A 17 -3.52 7.61 0.91
C VAL A 17 -3.91 6.18 0.54
N LEU A 18 -3.45 5.71 -0.63
CA LEU A 18 -3.57 4.32 -1.09
C LEU A 18 -2.18 3.71 -1.26
N VAL A 19 -1.95 2.57 -0.61
CA VAL A 19 -0.75 1.76 -0.78
C VAL A 19 -1.11 0.50 -1.57
N VAL A 20 -0.35 0.23 -2.62
CA VAL A 20 -0.48 -0.99 -3.43
C VAL A 20 0.63 -1.94 -3.04
N THR A 21 0.30 -3.07 -2.41
CA THR A 21 1.30 -4.08 -2.01
C THR A 21 0.70 -5.47 -1.88
N ALA A 22 1.50 -6.49 -2.14
CA ALA A 22 1.19 -7.88 -1.80
C ALA A 22 1.69 -8.28 -0.40
N ASP A 23 2.54 -7.45 0.20
CA ASP A 23 3.14 -7.70 1.52
C ASP A 23 2.11 -7.52 2.64
N ARG A 24 2.06 -8.49 3.56
CA ARG A 24 1.10 -8.50 4.68
C ARG A 24 1.54 -7.63 5.84
N GLU A 25 2.83 -7.61 6.15
CA GLU A 25 3.39 -6.81 7.22
C GLU A 25 3.27 -5.32 6.88
N LEU A 26 3.66 -4.93 5.67
CA LEU A 26 3.52 -3.56 5.20
C LEU A 26 2.06 -3.11 5.24
N ARG A 27 1.12 -3.99 4.83
CA ARG A 27 -0.33 -3.71 4.90
C ARG A 27 -0.77 -3.33 6.31
N GLU A 28 -0.34 -4.08 7.31
CA GLU A 28 -0.72 -3.83 8.72
C GLU A 28 -0.14 -2.49 9.19
N ARG A 29 1.15 -2.26 8.92
CA ARG A 29 1.85 -1.01 9.31
C ARG A 29 1.17 0.22 8.71
N VAL A 30 0.86 0.24 7.41
CA VAL A 30 0.25 1.42 6.77
C VAL A 30 -1.24 1.60 7.08
N ARG A 31 -1.98 0.51 7.35
CA ARG A 31 -3.37 0.61 7.82
C ARG A 31 -3.46 1.27 9.19
N ALA A 32 -2.51 0.97 10.10
CA ALA A 32 -2.41 1.67 11.37
C ALA A 32 -2.13 3.18 11.20
N LEU A 33 -1.62 3.59 10.03
CA LEU A 33 -1.45 4.99 9.65
C LEU A 33 -2.71 5.63 9.01
N GLY A 34 -3.78 4.87 8.81
CA GLY A 34 -5.00 5.33 8.14
C GLY A 34 -4.95 5.20 6.61
N ALA A 35 -3.90 4.59 6.05
CA ALA A 35 -3.84 4.34 4.62
C ALA A 35 -4.76 3.18 4.21
N ARG A 36 -5.36 3.31 3.02
CA ARG A 36 -6.04 2.20 2.35
C ARG A 36 -5.02 1.29 1.69
N VAL A 37 -5.35 0.02 1.54
CA VAL A 37 -4.44 -0.96 0.92
C VAL A 37 -5.17 -1.78 -0.12
N THR A 38 -4.55 -1.95 -1.29
CA THR A 38 -4.98 -2.83 -2.36
C THR A 38 -3.83 -3.71 -2.86
N GLY A 39 -4.15 -4.74 -3.65
CA GLY A 39 -3.17 -5.64 -4.25
C GLY A 39 -2.57 -5.11 -5.56
N PRO A 40 -1.37 -5.57 -5.95
CA PRO A 40 -0.68 -5.14 -7.18
C PRO A 40 -1.49 -5.33 -8.47
N ARG A 41 -2.39 -6.32 -8.51
CA ARG A 41 -3.29 -6.57 -9.66
C ARG A 41 -4.22 -5.41 -10.00
N THR A 42 -4.33 -4.40 -9.14
CA THR A 42 -5.12 -3.19 -9.41
C THR A 42 -4.40 -2.15 -10.25
N VAL A 43 -3.07 -2.27 -10.39
CA VAL A 43 -2.24 -1.34 -11.18
C VAL A 43 -1.46 -2.04 -12.29
N TYR A 44 -1.51 -3.37 -12.34
CA TYR A 44 -0.88 -4.16 -13.39
C TYR A 44 -1.94 -4.95 -14.16
N ASP A 45 -2.14 -4.61 -15.43
CA ASP A 45 -2.88 -5.40 -16.42
C ASP A 45 -2.05 -6.56 -16.99
N GLY A 46 -1.08 -7.08 -16.19
CA GLY A 46 -0.25 -8.21 -16.56
C GLY A 46 -1.12 -9.43 -16.87
N PRO A 47 -0.69 -10.32 -17.79
CA PRO A 47 -1.55 -11.32 -18.39
C PRO A 47 -2.28 -12.10 -17.30
N SER A 48 -3.61 -11.97 -17.30
CA SER A 48 -4.50 -12.78 -16.47
C SER A 48 -4.09 -14.24 -16.63
N GLY A 49 -3.71 -14.87 -15.52
CA GLY A 49 -2.99 -16.14 -15.49
C GLY A 49 -3.54 -17.19 -16.46
N ARG A 50 -2.61 -17.80 -17.19
CA ARG A 50 -2.66 -19.23 -17.47
C ARG A 50 -1.88 -19.96 -16.40
#